data_AF-A0A1Q7D3D1-F1
#
_entry.id   AF-A0A1Q7D3D1-F1
#
_cell.length_a   1.000
_cell.length_b   1.000
_cell.length_c   1.000
_cell.angle_alpha   90.00
_cell.angle_beta   90.00
_cell.angle_gamma   90.00
#
_symmetry.space_group_name_H-M   'P 1'
#
loop_
_entity.id
_entity.type
_entity.pdbx_description
1 polymer ?
#
loop_
_entity_poly.entity_id
_entity_poly.type
_entity_poly.pdbx_seq_one_letter_code
_entity_poly.pdbx_strand_id
1 'polypeptide(L)'
;MSKTDDWWRKDWMERHTYFLPRYDDHGRMTSEGHALSAAAGIPCLLRRTYRSLTQPAPAGQYDFVSYFECRDADVPTFHQVCAALRDVARNPEWRFVREGPTWHGRRVASWEELFT
;
A
#
# COMPACT_ATOMS: atom_id res chain seq x y z
N MET A 1 1.39 6.59 6.35
CA MET A 1 1.63 7.26 5.05
C MET A 1 0.61 8.36 4.86
N SER A 2 0.99 9.41 4.15
CA SER A 2 0.09 10.51 3.77
C SER A 2 0.12 10.71 2.26
N LYS A 3 -0.91 11.34 1.73
CA LYS A 3 -1.02 11.73 0.32
C LYS A 3 -0.68 13.21 0.18
N THR A 4 -0.12 13.58 -0.97
CA THR A 4 0.17 14.97 -1.30
C THR A 4 -1.13 15.75 -1.55
N ASP A 5 -1.09 17.07 -1.44
CA ASP A 5 -2.25 17.92 -1.77
C ASP A 5 -2.74 17.71 -3.21
N ASP A 6 -1.81 17.45 -4.13
CA ASP A 6 -2.09 17.12 -5.54
C ASP A 6 -2.97 15.88 -5.70
N TRP A 7 -2.92 14.93 -4.77
CA TRP A 7 -3.81 13.78 -4.77
C TRP A 7 -5.19 14.15 -4.29
N TRP A 8 -5.28 14.95 -3.22
CA TRP A 8 -6.55 15.35 -2.64
C TRP A 8 -7.32 16.34 -3.51
N ARG A 9 -6.65 17.08 -4.40
CA ARG A 9 -7.30 17.91 -5.43
C ARG A 9 -7.97 17.10 -6.55
N LYS A 10 -7.67 15.80 -6.69
CA LYS A 10 -8.26 14.94 -7.71
C LYS A 10 -9.65 14.48 -7.30
N ASP A 11 -10.54 14.38 -8.28
CA ASP A 11 -11.83 13.74 -8.09
C ASP A 11 -11.68 12.26 -7.67
N TRP A 12 -12.70 11.71 -7.02
CA TRP A 12 -12.69 10.30 -6.58
C TRP A 12 -12.49 9.33 -7.75
N MET A 13 -13.09 9.59 -8.91
CA MET A 13 -13.02 8.69 -10.05
C MET A 13 -11.63 8.74 -10.69
N GLU A 14 -11.03 9.93 -10.80
CA GLU A 14 -9.65 10.07 -11.25
C GLU A 14 -8.70 9.29 -10.34
N ARG A 15 -8.84 9.42 -9.01
CA ARG A 15 -8.04 8.65 -8.03
C ARG A 15 -8.21 7.15 -8.22
N HIS A 16 -9.44 6.68 -8.48
CA HIS A 16 -9.72 5.26 -8.65
C HIS A 16 -8.91 4.63 -9.80
N THR A 17 -8.66 5.38 -10.88
CA THR A 17 -7.88 4.89 -12.03
C THR A 17 -6.41 4.58 -11.72
N TYR A 18 -5.86 5.05 -10.59
CA TYR A 18 -4.48 4.77 -10.20
C TYR A 18 -4.33 3.41 -9.50
N PHE A 19 -5.44 2.82 -9.06
CA PHE A 19 -5.42 1.53 -8.36
C PHE A 19 -5.48 0.32 -9.30
N LEU A 20 -5.95 0.52 -10.53
CA LEU A 20 -6.16 -0.55 -11.53
C LEU A 20 -5.12 -0.49 -12.65
N PRO A 21 -4.88 -1.61 -13.36
CA PRO A 21 -4.06 -1.61 -14.57
C PRO A 21 -4.58 -0.63 -15.61
N ARG A 22 -3.66 0.04 -16.31
CA ARG A 22 -3.96 0.95 -17.41
C ARG A 22 -3.45 0.38 -18.71
N TYR A 23 -4.20 0.65 -19.77
CA TYR A 23 -3.89 0.19 -21.11
C TYR A 23 -3.92 1.40 -22.06
N ASP A 24 -3.11 1.35 -23.11
CA ASP A 24 -3.20 2.29 -24.22
C ASP A 24 -4.33 1.91 -25.19
N ASP A 25 -4.53 2.74 -26.22
CA ASP A 25 -5.58 2.53 -27.25
C ASP A 25 -5.36 1.24 -28.08
N HIS A 26 -4.17 0.64 -28.00
CA HIS A 26 -3.83 -0.63 -28.64
C HIS A 26 -4.01 -1.83 -27.69
N GLY A 27 -4.54 -1.61 -26.48
CA GLY A 27 -4.74 -2.66 -25.48
C GLY A 27 -3.45 -3.14 -24.81
N ARG A 28 -2.33 -2.41 -24.94
CA ARG A 28 -1.08 -2.74 -24.26
C ARG A 28 -1.06 -2.12 -22.89
N MET A 29 -0.67 -2.90 -21.88
CA MET A 29 -0.60 -2.40 -20.50
C MET A 29 0.53 -1.37 -20.38
N THR A 30 0.19 -0.18 -19.90
CA THR A 30 1.13 0.93 -19.70
C THR A 30 1.56 1.09 -18.25
N SER A 31 0.72 0.64 -17.32
CA SER A 31 1.06 0.51 -15.90
C SER A 31 0.22 -0.56 -15.24
N GLU A 32 0.80 -1.28 -14.30
CA GLU A 32 0.10 -2.29 -13.49
C GLU A 32 -0.91 -1.65 -12.52
N GLY A 33 -0.63 -0.43 -12.05
CA GLY A 33 -1.37 0.21 -10.98
C GLY A 33 -1.19 -0.52 -9.64
N HIS A 34 -1.77 0.04 -8.58
CA HIS A 34 -1.56 -0.49 -7.22
C HIS A 34 -1.92 -1.98 -7.09
N ALA A 35 -3.06 -2.39 -7.64
CA ALA A 35 -3.60 -3.74 -7.43
C ALA A 35 -2.70 -4.83 -8.02
N LEU A 36 -2.27 -4.66 -9.28
CA LEU A 36 -1.45 -5.67 -9.95
C LEU A 36 0.01 -5.61 -9.49
N SER A 37 0.56 -4.44 -9.16
CA SER A 37 1.90 -4.34 -8.58
C SER A 37 2.05 -5.02 -7.22
N ALA A 38 0.95 -5.18 -6.48
CA ALA A 38 0.94 -5.92 -5.21
C ALA A 38 0.61 -7.42 -5.36
N ALA A 39 0.37 -7.93 -6.58
CA ALA A 39 -0.22 -9.25 -6.80
C ALA A 39 0.61 -10.41 -6.21
N ALA A 40 1.94 -10.29 -6.22
CA ALA A 40 2.84 -11.30 -5.64
C ALA A 40 2.56 -11.56 -4.14
N GLY A 41 2.02 -10.57 -3.43
CA GLY A 41 1.70 -10.70 -2.01
C GLY A 41 0.34 -11.31 -1.71
N ILE A 42 -0.57 -11.43 -2.69
CA ILE A 42 -1.93 -11.94 -2.48
C ILE A 42 -1.96 -13.32 -1.78
N PRO A 43 -1.10 -14.29 -2.13
CA PRO A 43 -1.16 -15.62 -1.52
C PRO A 43 -0.65 -15.68 -0.07
N CYS A 44 0.18 -14.72 0.38
CA CYS A 44 0.99 -14.88 1.59
C CYS A 44 1.04 -13.66 2.53
N LEU A 45 0.51 -12.50 2.11
CA LEU A 45 0.46 -11.29 2.91
C LEU A 45 -0.98 -10.99 3.32
N LEU A 46 -1.26 -11.03 4.62
CA LEU A 46 -2.46 -10.40 5.16
C LEU A 46 -2.24 -8.88 5.14
N ARG A 47 -3.22 -8.12 4.64
CA ARG A 47 -3.17 -6.65 4.60
C ARG A 47 -4.41 -6.04 5.20
N ARG A 48 -4.22 -5.02 6.05
CA ARG A 48 -5.27 -4.11 6.50
C ARG A 48 -4.84 -2.67 6.30
N THR A 49 -5.75 -1.82 5.83
CA THR A 49 -5.51 -0.37 5.72
C THR A 49 -6.51 0.36 6.58
N TYR A 50 -5.98 1.11 7.55
CA TYR A 50 -6.72 2.03 8.38
C TYR A 50 -6.60 3.43 7.78
N ARG A 51 -7.68 4.20 7.85
CA ARG A 51 -7.73 5.58 7.34
C ARG A 51 -8.02 6.54 8.48
N SER A 52 -7.51 7.76 8.36
CA SER A 52 -7.96 8.87 9.19
C SER A 52 -9.47 9.08 9.04
N LEU A 53 -10.12 9.57 10.11
CA LEU A 53 -11.54 9.95 10.09
C LEU A 53 -11.79 11.19 9.24
N THR A 54 -10.76 12.00 9.02
CA THR A 54 -10.79 13.18 8.14
C THR A 54 -9.78 13.02 7.00
N GLN A 55 -10.14 13.52 5.82
CA GLN A 55 -9.35 13.44 4.59
C GLN A 55 -9.30 14.81 3.90
N PRO A 56 -8.11 15.41 3.70
CA PRO A 56 -6.81 14.98 4.23
C PRO A 56 -6.78 14.94 5.76
N ALA A 57 -5.90 14.12 6.33
CA ALA A 57 -5.64 14.08 7.75
C ALA A 57 -5.06 15.43 8.24
N PRO A 58 -5.27 15.80 9.51
CA PRO A 58 -4.69 17.02 10.08
C PRO A 58 -3.16 16.99 10.05
N ALA A 59 -2.53 18.16 10.12
CA ALA A 59 -1.08 18.27 10.18
C ALA A 59 -0.50 17.42 11.33
N GLY A 60 0.58 16.70 11.05
CA GLY A 60 1.22 15.78 12.00
C GLY A 60 0.56 14.39 12.10
N GLN A 61 -0.50 14.12 11.33
CA GLN A 61 -1.15 12.82 11.28
C GLN A 61 -0.99 12.14 9.90
N TYR A 62 -1.29 10.85 9.84
CA TYR A 62 -1.25 10.07 8.61
C TYR A 62 -2.64 9.90 8.02
N ASP A 63 -2.76 10.02 6.70
CA ASP A 63 -3.99 9.68 5.99
C ASP A 63 -4.32 8.19 6.13
N PHE A 64 -3.28 7.35 6.07
CA PHE A 64 -3.41 5.91 6.15
C PHE A 64 -2.32 5.26 7.00
N VAL A 65 -2.70 4.21 7.72
CA VAL A 65 -1.79 3.23 8.32
C VAL A 65 -2.06 1.89 7.64
N SER A 66 -1.05 1.36 6.95
CA SER A 66 -1.13 0.03 6.36
C SER A 66 -0.39 -0.97 7.22
N TYR A 67 -1.09 -2.03 7.57
CA TYR A 67 -0.64 -3.13 8.41
C TYR A 67 -0.55 -4.40 7.57
N PHE A 68 0.55 -5.12 7.73
CA PHE A 68 0.81 -6.36 7.02
C PHE A 68 1.25 -7.45 8.00
N GLU A 69 0.77 -8.67 7.78
CA GLU A 69 1.28 -9.87 8.45
C GLU A 69 1.67 -10.90 7.40
N CYS A 70 2.74 -11.63 7.66
CA CYS A 70 3.19 -12.73 6.83
C CYS A 70 4.04 -13.69 7.67
N ARG A 71 4.36 -14.86 7.12
CA ARG A 71 5.34 -15.76 7.75
C ARG A 71 6.74 -15.21 7.51
N ASP A 72 7.69 -15.57 8.37
CA ASP A 72 9.10 -15.17 8.22
C ASP A 72 9.67 -15.52 6.83
N ALA A 73 9.26 -16.66 6.26
CA ALA A 73 9.67 -17.10 4.92
C ALA A 73 9.16 -16.19 3.79
N ASP A 74 8.09 -15.42 4.02
CA ASP A 74 7.43 -14.57 3.04
C ASP A 74 7.87 -13.10 3.15
N VAL A 75 8.73 -12.76 4.10
CA VAL A 75 9.32 -11.41 4.25
C VAL A 75 10.01 -10.92 2.97
N PRO A 76 10.75 -11.76 2.21
CA PRO A 76 11.26 -11.36 0.89
C PRO A 76 10.15 -10.93 -0.09
N THR A 77 9.02 -11.63 -0.10
CA THR A 77 7.85 -11.27 -0.92
C THR A 77 7.24 -9.95 -0.48
N PHE A 78 7.17 -9.68 0.83
CA PHE A 78 6.77 -8.36 1.34
C PHE A 78 7.66 -7.24 0.80
N HIS A 79 8.99 -7.43 0.84
CA HIS A 79 9.92 -6.44 0.29
C HIS A 79 9.78 -6.27 -1.24
N GLN A 80 9.55 -7.36 -1.97
CA GLN A 80 9.26 -7.31 -3.40
C GLN A 80 8.01 -6.48 -3.69
N VAL A 81 6.93 -6.69 -2.93
CA VAL A 81 5.68 -5.91 -3.07
C VAL A 81 5.91 -4.44 -2.74
N CYS A 82 6.62 -4.12 -1.66
CA CYS A 82 6.96 -2.72 -1.34
C CYS A 82 7.79 -2.07 -2.46
N ALA A 83 8.76 -2.78 -3.02
CA ALA A 83 9.56 -2.27 -4.13
C ALA A 83 8.70 -2.02 -5.39
N ALA A 84 7.83 -2.96 -5.73
CA ALA A 84 6.91 -2.83 -6.87
C ALA A 84 5.92 -1.68 -6.69
N LEU A 85 5.38 -1.49 -5.48
CA LEU A 85 4.47 -0.38 -5.17
C LEU A 85 5.18 0.98 -5.21
N ARG A 86 6.45 1.05 -4.83
CA ARG A 86 7.28 2.26 -4.89
C ARG A 86 7.74 2.61 -6.31
N ASP A 87 7.75 1.64 -7.22
CA ASP A 87 8.11 1.85 -8.62
C ASP A 87 7.01 2.64 -9.34
N VAL A 88 7.29 3.92 -9.57
CA VAL A 88 6.38 4.87 -10.21
C VAL A 88 6.05 4.52 -11.67
N ALA A 89 6.89 3.75 -12.36
CA ALA A 89 6.59 3.30 -13.72
C ALA A 89 5.50 2.22 -13.70
N ARG A 90 5.49 1.36 -12.68
CA ARG A 90 4.51 0.28 -12.51
C ARG A 90 3.27 0.75 -11.76
N ASN A 91 3.45 1.55 -10.72
CA ASN A 91 2.43 2.14 -9.87
C ASN A 91 2.54 3.69 -9.83
N PRO A 92 1.93 4.40 -10.79
CA PRO A 92 1.98 5.87 -10.84
C PRO A 92 1.38 6.58 -9.62
N GLU A 93 0.53 5.89 -8.86
CA GLU A 93 -0.05 6.38 -7.59
C GLU A 93 1.03 6.82 -6.59
N TRP A 94 2.20 6.17 -6.61
CA TRP A 94 3.25 6.39 -5.63
C TRP A 94 3.90 7.77 -5.73
N ARG A 95 3.74 8.47 -6.87
CA ARG A 95 4.14 9.89 -7.02
C ARG A 95 3.48 10.80 -6.00
N PHE A 96 2.31 10.39 -5.50
CA PHE A 96 1.50 11.18 -4.58
C PHE A 96 1.57 10.66 -3.14
N VAL A 97 2.48 9.74 -2.84
CA VAL A 97 2.66 9.17 -1.51
C VAL A 97 3.82 9.85 -0.81
N ARG A 98 3.56 10.37 0.39
CA ARG A 98 4.58 10.69 1.40
C ARG A 98 4.66 9.52 2.35
N GLU A 99 5.68 8.69 2.15
CA GLU A 99 5.92 7.51 2.97
C GLU A 99 6.31 7.94 4.39
N GLY A 100 5.74 7.25 5.38
CA GLY A 100 6.09 7.44 6.78
C GLY A 100 7.20 6.47 7.20
N PRO A 101 7.57 6.47 8.49
CA PRO A 101 8.41 5.41 9.02
C PRO A 101 7.76 4.03 8.79
N THR A 102 8.61 3.03 8.59
CA THR A 102 8.20 1.63 8.54
C THR A 102 8.61 0.96 9.84
N TRP A 103 7.67 0.30 10.49
CA TRP A 103 7.94 -0.53 11.66
C TRP A 103 7.86 -2.00 11.28
N HIS A 104 8.82 -2.77 11.77
CA HIS A 104 8.88 -4.20 11.59
C HIS A 104 9.05 -4.87 12.95
N GLY A 105 8.32 -5.95 13.17
CA GLY A 105 8.40 -6.74 14.38
C GLY A 105 7.88 -8.14 14.14
N ARG A 106 8.18 -9.03 15.07
CA ARG A 106 7.65 -10.40 15.08
C ARG A 106 6.56 -10.48 16.15
N ARG A 107 5.40 -11.05 15.79
CA ARG A 107 4.37 -11.37 16.78
C ARG A 107 4.93 -12.42 17.73
N VAL A 108 4.98 -12.09 19.02
CA VAL A 108 5.31 -13.03 20.09
C VAL A 108 4.04 -13.31 20.88
N ALA A 109 3.95 -14.51 21.44
CA ALA A 109 2.84 -14.86 22.30
C ALA A 109 2.82 -13.94 23.54
N SER A 110 1.63 -13.51 23.95
CA SER A 110 1.46 -12.92 25.27
C SER A 110 1.70 -13.97 26.36
N TRP A 111 1.89 -13.54 27.61
CA TRP A 111 2.01 -14.48 28.73
C TRP A 111 0.81 -15.42 28.82
N GLU A 112 -0.41 -14.90 28.64
CA GLU A 112 -1.65 -15.71 28.66
C GLU A 112 -1.69 -16.71 27.49
N GLU A 113 -1.26 -16.31 26.30
CA GLU A 113 -1.23 -17.16 25.10
C GLU A 113 -0.23 -18.32 25.20
N LEU A 114 0.75 -18.27 26.12
CA LEU A 114 1.72 -19.34 26.31
C LEU A 114 1.19 -20.51 27.16
N PHE A 115 0.10 -20.31 27.91
CA PHE A 115 -0.44 -21.29 28.85
C PHE A 115 -1.89 -21.70 28.56
N THR A 116 -2.43 -21.29 27.40
CA THR A 116 -3.77 -21.68 26.93
C THR A 116 -3.64 -22.49 25.65
#